data_AF-A0A1J3D228-F1
#
_entry.id   AF-A0A1J3D228-F1
#
_cell.length_a   1.000
_cell.length_b   1.000
_cell.length_c   1.000
_cell.angle_alpha   90.00
_cell.angle_beta   90.00
_cell.angle_gamma   90.00
#
_symmetry.space_group_name_H-M   'P 1'
#
loop_
_entity.id
_entity.type
_entity.pdbx_description
1 polymer ?
#
loop_
_entity_poly.entity_id
_entity_poly.type
_entity_poly.pdbx_seq_one_letter_code
_entity_poly.pdbx_strand_id
1 'polypeptide(L)'
;SKRVEDGMILLYRMLQRGLAANTITYTTLIQGYCRVGNPNLAQQVFNQMGSCGAAPDIRTYNVLLDGLCCNGKVERALAIFEYMRERGMDVSIVTYTIVIQGMCKAGKVGDAFSLFCSLDSRGMKPNVVTYTTMITGFCRRGLIREADVLFKKMIEDGFLPNEKCVLSR
;
A
#
# COMPACT_ATOMS: atom_id res chain seq x y z
N SER A 1 -17.44 -5.46 11.41
CA SER A 1 -17.41 -4.37 12.43
C SER A 1 -18.65 -3.55 12.20
N LYS A 2 -19.45 -3.34 13.24
CA LYS A 2 -20.75 -2.66 13.14
C LYS A 2 -20.66 -1.35 12.36
N ARG A 3 -19.61 -0.54 12.57
CA ARG A 3 -19.41 0.73 11.84
C ARG A 3 -19.22 0.59 10.33
N VAL A 4 -18.54 -0.47 9.88
CA VAL A 4 -18.31 -0.71 8.44
C VAL A 4 -19.59 -1.21 7.78
N GLU A 5 -20.32 -2.08 8.47
CA GLU A 5 -21.64 -2.58 8.03
C GLU A 5 -22.66 -1.44 7.95
N ASP A 6 -22.74 -0.58 8.98
CA ASP A 6 -23.59 0.61 9.00
C ASP A 6 -23.24 1.57 7.85
N GLY A 7 -21.94 1.76 7.57
CA GLY A 7 -21.47 2.55 6.45
C GLY A 7 -21.92 1.99 5.09
N MET A 8 -21.94 0.67 4.93
CA MET A 8 -22.42 0.03 3.71
C MET A 8 -23.94 0.17 3.54
N ILE A 9 -24.71 0.06 4.63
CA ILE A 9 -26.15 0.32 4.62
C ILE A 9 -26.43 1.77 4.20
N LEU A 10 -25.65 2.73 4.70
CA LEU A 10 -25.78 4.13 4.32
C LEU A 10 -25.52 4.33 2.81
N LEU A 11 -24.47 3.69 2.27
CA LEU A 11 -24.18 3.72 0.84
C LEU A 11 -25.38 3.20 0.01
N TYR A 12 -25.94 2.04 0.37
CA TYR A 12 -27.12 1.51 -0.34
C TYR A 12 -28.33 2.44 -0.25
N ARG A 13 -28.59 3.06 0.91
CA ARG A 13 -29.67 4.05 1.06
C ARG A 13 -29.44 5.30 0.20
N MET A 14 -28.21 5.76 0.04
CA MET A 14 -27.88 6.87 -0.85
C MET A 14 -28.21 6.51 -2.29
N LEU A 15 -27.74 5.35 -2.76
CA LEU A 15 -27.96 4.89 -4.13
C LEU A 15 -29.44 4.68 -4.44
N GLN A 16 -30.22 4.10 -3.52
CA GLN A 16 -31.68 3.94 -3.68
C GLN A 16 -32.43 5.26 -3.77
N ARG A 17 -31.90 6.34 -3.17
CA ARG A 17 -32.46 7.69 -3.27
C ARG A 17 -31.98 8.44 -4.51
N GLY A 18 -31.27 7.77 -5.43
CA GLY A 18 -30.70 8.39 -6.62
C GLY A 18 -29.50 9.30 -6.35
N LEU A 19 -28.90 9.23 -5.15
CA LEU A 19 -27.71 10.00 -4.81
C LEU A 19 -26.45 9.25 -5.24
N ALA A 20 -25.54 9.95 -5.91
CA ALA A 20 -24.23 9.41 -6.26
C ALA A 20 -23.28 9.47 -5.05
N ALA A 21 -22.71 8.32 -4.69
CA ALA A 21 -21.59 8.28 -3.76
C ALA A 21 -20.30 8.66 -4.48
N ASN A 22 -19.44 9.42 -3.80
CA ASN A 22 -18.18 9.90 -4.39
C ASN A 22 -16.99 9.00 -4.01
N THR A 23 -15.83 9.30 -4.60
CA THR A 23 -14.57 8.57 -4.37
C THR A 23 -14.18 8.47 -2.90
N ILE A 24 -14.47 9.51 -2.09
CA ILE A 24 -14.14 9.51 -0.66
C ILE A 24 -14.99 8.49 0.10
N THR A 25 -16.30 8.40 -0.21
CA THR A 25 -17.20 7.40 0.41
C THR A 25 -16.72 5.98 0.14
N TYR A 26 -16.43 5.65 -1.11
CA TYR A 26 -15.92 4.33 -1.49
C TYR A 26 -14.56 4.03 -0.86
N THR A 27 -13.60 4.95 -0.95
CA THR A 27 -12.26 4.78 -0.37
C THR A 27 -12.32 4.51 1.13
N THR A 28 -13.22 5.20 1.85
CA THR A 28 -13.40 5.02 3.30
C THR A 28 -13.95 3.63 3.63
N LEU A 29 -14.91 3.14 2.85
CA LEU A 29 -15.47 1.80 3.01
C LEU A 29 -14.43 0.72 2.70
N ILE A 30 -13.67 0.86 1.61
CA ILE A 30 -12.57 -0.05 1.24
C ILE A 30 -11.56 -0.11 2.39
N GLN A 31 -11.12 1.04 2.91
CA GLN A 31 -10.20 1.09 4.05
C GLN A 31 -10.79 0.41 5.29
N GLY A 32 -12.08 0.64 5.57
CA GLY A 32 -12.81 0.01 6.65
C GLY A 32 -12.79 -1.52 6.55
N TYR A 33 -13.13 -2.06 5.38
CA TYR A 33 -13.11 -3.50 5.12
C TYR A 33 -11.71 -4.13 5.21
N CYS A 34 -10.68 -3.44 4.71
CA CYS A 34 -9.30 -3.87 4.86
C CYS A 34 -8.87 -3.96 6.33
N ARG A 35 -9.24 -2.98 7.16
CA ARG A 35 -8.90 -2.93 8.60
C ARG A 35 -9.58 -4.01 9.44
N VAL A 36 -10.78 -4.45 9.05
CA VAL A 36 -11.51 -5.51 9.75
C VAL A 36 -11.16 -6.91 9.25
N GLY A 37 -10.12 -7.04 8.43
CA GLY A 37 -9.66 -8.33 7.95
C GLY A 37 -10.43 -8.90 6.76
N ASN A 38 -11.21 -8.07 6.04
CA ASN A 38 -12.05 -8.54 4.93
C ASN A 38 -11.66 -7.90 3.59
N PRO A 39 -10.51 -8.30 3.01
CA PRO A 39 -10.04 -7.76 1.74
C PRO A 39 -10.92 -8.14 0.53
N ASN A 40 -11.76 -9.18 0.66
CA ASN A 40 -12.67 -9.59 -0.41
C ASN A 40 -13.82 -8.60 -0.55
N LEU A 41 -14.46 -8.21 0.55
CA LEU A 41 -15.48 -7.14 0.52
C LEU A 41 -14.86 -5.80 0.11
N ALA A 42 -13.64 -5.49 0.56
CA ALA A 42 -12.94 -4.29 0.12
C ALA A 42 -12.79 -4.25 -1.42
N GLN A 43 -12.41 -5.38 -2.04
CA GLN A 43 -12.34 -5.48 -3.51
C GLN A 43 -13.71 -5.35 -4.17
N GLN A 44 -14.76 -5.94 -3.60
CA GLN A 44 -16.11 -5.81 -4.15
C GLN A 44 -16.58 -4.35 -4.16
N VAL A 45 -16.35 -3.62 -3.06
CA VAL A 45 -16.65 -2.18 -2.96
C VAL A 45 -15.83 -1.38 -3.98
N PHE A 46 -14.55 -1.72 -4.17
CA PHE A 46 -13.71 -1.11 -5.20
C PHE A 46 -14.25 -1.35 -6.63
N ASN A 47 -14.71 -2.57 -6.94
CA ASN A 47 -15.27 -2.87 -8.25
C ASN A 47 -16.62 -2.15 -8.47
N GLN A 48 -17.47 -2.09 -7.43
CA GLN A 48 -18.74 -1.38 -7.45
C GLN A 48 -18.55 0.12 -7.75
N MET A 49 -17.48 0.72 -7.20
CA MET A 49 -17.15 2.13 -7.40
C MET A 49 -17.13 2.50 -8.90
N GLY A 50 -16.47 1.71 -9.74
CA GLY A 50 -16.39 1.93 -11.18
C GLY A 50 -17.75 1.79 -11.89
N SER A 51 -18.55 0.79 -11.51
CA SER A 51 -19.91 0.60 -12.06
C SER A 51 -20.88 1.73 -11.68
N CYS A 52 -20.64 2.42 -10.56
CA CYS A 52 -21.45 3.55 -10.10
C CYS A 52 -20.94 4.92 -10.61
N GLY A 53 -20.01 4.93 -11.57
CA GLY A 53 -19.50 6.17 -12.17
C GLY A 53 -18.52 6.95 -11.29
N ALA A 54 -18.04 6.38 -10.18
CA ALA A 54 -16.98 6.97 -9.37
C ALA A 54 -15.63 6.40 -9.84
N ALA A 55 -14.70 7.27 -10.23
CA ALA A 55 -13.38 6.85 -10.71
C ALA A 55 -12.39 6.69 -9.54
N PRO A 56 -11.73 5.53 -9.38
CA PRO A 56 -10.72 5.34 -8.34
C PRO A 56 -9.51 6.23 -8.61
N ASP A 57 -9.09 6.97 -7.58
CA ASP A 57 -7.88 7.79 -7.61
C ASP A 57 -6.67 7.04 -7.03
N ILE A 58 -5.47 7.63 -7.12
CA ILE A 58 -4.25 7.02 -6.61
C ILE A 58 -4.34 6.65 -5.13
N ARG A 59 -5.08 7.43 -4.33
CA ARG A 59 -5.31 7.15 -2.91
C ARG A 59 -6.16 5.90 -2.74
N THR A 60 -7.20 5.73 -3.55
CA THR A 60 -8.08 4.56 -3.55
C THR A 60 -7.27 3.29 -3.82
N TYR A 61 -6.41 3.32 -4.84
CA TYR A 61 -5.49 2.22 -5.14
C TYR A 61 -4.52 1.93 -3.99
N ASN A 62 -3.90 2.96 -3.41
CA ASN A 62 -2.99 2.79 -2.29
C ASN A 62 -3.67 2.14 -1.07
N VAL A 63 -4.91 2.53 -0.76
CA VAL A 63 -5.71 1.90 0.31
C VAL A 63 -5.98 0.42 0.00
N LEU A 64 -6.32 0.09 -1.24
CA LEU A 64 -6.57 -1.29 -1.65
C LEU A 64 -5.29 -2.14 -1.60
N LEU A 65 -4.17 -1.62 -2.13
CA LEU A 65 -2.86 -2.27 -2.12
C LEU A 65 -2.39 -2.56 -0.68
N ASP A 66 -2.40 -1.55 0.19
CA ASP A 66 -2.00 -1.71 1.60
C ASP A 66 -2.90 -2.70 2.32
N GLY A 67 -4.20 -2.61 2.09
CA GLY A 67 -5.18 -3.54 2.63
C GLY A 67 -4.95 -4.99 2.22
N LEU A 68 -4.69 -5.24 0.93
CA LEU A 68 -4.38 -6.57 0.42
C LEU A 68 -3.06 -7.10 1.02
N CYS A 69 -2.02 -6.27 1.04
CA CYS A 69 -0.71 -6.61 1.63
C CYS A 69 -0.83 -6.97 3.11
N CYS A 70 -1.54 -6.16 3.91
CA CYS A 70 -1.73 -6.40 5.34
C CYS A 70 -2.58 -7.65 5.63
N ASN A 71 -3.42 -8.07 4.69
CA ASN A 71 -4.24 -9.28 4.79
C ASN A 71 -3.61 -10.50 4.09
N GLY A 72 -2.30 -10.47 3.80
CA GLY A 72 -1.56 -11.59 3.21
C GLY A 72 -1.92 -11.89 1.75
N LYS A 73 -2.65 -11.01 1.06
CA LYS A 73 -3.02 -11.16 -0.36
C LYS A 73 -2.03 -10.46 -1.28
N VAL A 74 -0.73 -10.68 -1.04
CA VAL A 74 0.35 -9.94 -1.71
C VAL A 74 0.34 -10.14 -3.22
N GLU A 75 0.12 -11.36 -3.74
CA GLU A 75 0.08 -11.57 -5.20
C GLU A 75 -1.04 -10.76 -5.89
N ARG A 76 -2.20 -10.63 -5.25
CA ARG A 76 -3.27 -9.78 -5.76
C ARG A 76 -2.89 -8.30 -5.73
N ALA A 77 -2.19 -7.86 -4.69
CA ALA A 77 -1.66 -6.50 -4.64
C ALA A 77 -0.64 -6.25 -5.76
N LEU A 78 0.24 -7.20 -6.04
CA LEU A 78 1.22 -7.11 -7.14
C LEU A 78 0.54 -7.04 -8.51
N ALA A 79 -0.51 -7.84 -8.74
CA ALA A 79 -1.28 -7.77 -9.98
C ALA A 79 -1.93 -6.38 -10.20
N ILE A 80 -2.47 -5.77 -9.13
CA ILE A 80 -3.02 -4.41 -9.20
C ILE A 80 -1.93 -3.39 -9.44
N PHE A 81 -0.78 -3.54 -8.79
CA PHE A 81 0.35 -2.64 -8.98
C PHE A 81 0.88 -2.66 -10.42
N GLU A 82 1.03 -3.84 -11.02
CA GLU A 82 1.41 -3.95 -12.43
C GLU A 82 0.33 -3.37 -13.36
N TYR A 83 -0.96 -3.61 -13.09
CA TYR A 83 -2.05 -2.97 -13.83
C TYR A 83 -1.96 -1.43 -13.80
N MET A 84 -1.66 -0.83 -12.65
CA MET A 84 -1.47 0.62 -12.54
C MET A 84 -0.29 1.10 -13.38
N ARG A 85 0.82 0.35 -13.38
CA ARG A 85 2.02 0.67 -14.15
C ARG A 85 1.79 0.56 -15.66
N GLU A 86 1.16 -0.51 -16.13
CA GLU A 86 0.84 -0.74 -17.54
C GLU A 86 -0.10 0.32 -18.11
N ARG A 87 -0.99 0.86 -17.27
CA ARG A 87 -1.89 1.96 -17.64
C ARG A 87 -1.25 3.35 -17.57
N GLY A 88 0.04 3.44 -17.25
CA GLY A 88 0.76 4.71 -17.13
C GLY A 88 0.21 5.62 -16.03
N MET A 89 -0.38 5.04 -14.98
CA MET A 89 -0.85 5.82 -13.84
C MET A 89 0.34 6.44 -13.11
N ASP A 90 0.15 7.66 -12.59
CA ASP A 90 1.16 8.38 -11.82
C ASP A 90 1.34 7.76 -10.42
N VAL A 91 2.05 6.63 -10.39
CA VAL A 91 2.37 5.89 -9.18
C VAL A 91 3.40 6.65 -8.34
N SER A 92 2.99 7.12 -7.17
CA SER A 92 3.87 7.87 -6.27
C SER A 92 4.79 6.96 -5.44
N ILE A 93 5.80 7.56 -4.78
CA ILE A 93 6.69 6.88 -3.82
C ILE A 93 5.92 6.14 -2.70
N VAL A 94 4.72 6.64 -2.34
CA VAL A 94 3.84 5.97 -1.36
C VAL A 94 3.39 4.61 -1.88
N THR A 95 3.02 4.52 -3.15
CA THR A 95 2.60 3.28 -3.81
C THR A 95 3.71 2.23 -3.76
N TYR A 96 4.94 2.62 -4.15
CA TYR A 96 6.09 1.73 -4.13
C TYR A 96 6.43 1.29 -2.70
N THR A 97 6.40 2.21 -1.73
CA THR A 97 6.63 1.89 -0.32
C THR A 97 5.64 0.84 0.19
N ILE A 98 4.35 0.96 -0.17
CA ILE A 98 3.32 -0.03 0.21
C ILE A 98 3.63 -1.41 -0.38
N VAL A 99 3.99 -1.47 -1.66
CA VAL A 99 4.31 -2.73 -2.35
C VAL A 99 5.56 -3.37 -1.77
N ILE A 100 6.63 -2.58 -1.59
CA ILE A 100 7.87 -3.00 -0.95
C ILE A 100 7.59 -3.57 0.44
N GLN A 101 6.80 -2.87 1.26
CA GLN A 101 6.41 -3.34 2.58
C GLN A 101 5.64 -4.65 2.53
N GLY A 102 4.72 -4.80 1.58
CA GLY A 102 3.96 -6.03 1.32
C GLY A 102 4.86 -7.20 0.96
N MET A 103 5.80 -7.00 0.03
CA MET A 103 6.78 -8.01 -0.37
C MET A 103 7.66 -8.44 0.81
N CYS A 104 8.17 -7.48 1.60
CA CYS A 104 8.93 -7.78 2.82
C CYS A 104 8.12 -8.62 3.83
N LYS A 105 6.84 -8.29 4.05
CA LYS A 105 5.95 -9.06 4.94
C LYS A 105 5.66 -10.47 4.41
N ALA A 106 5.54 -10.64 3.10
CA ALA A 106 5.43 -11.96 2.45
C ALA A 106 6.77 -12.71 2.36
N GLY A 107 7.87 -12.09 2.78
CA GLY A 107 9.17 -12.72 2.76
C GLY A 107 9.91 -12.67 1.43
N LYS A 108 9.39 -11.93 0.45
CA LYS A 108 10.03 -11.67 -0.85
C LYS A 108 11.02 -10.51 -0.75
N VAL A 109 11.95 -10.58 0.20
CA VAL A 109 12.85 -9.45 0.52
C VAL A 109 13.81 -9.12 -0.63
N GLY A 110 14.23 -10.13 -1.41
CA GLY A 110 15.04 -9.92 -2.62
C GLY A 110 14.30 -9.07 -3.66
N ASP A 111 13.08 -9.48 -4.03
CA ASP A 111 12.24 -8.73 -4.97
C ASP A 111 11.93 -7.31 -4.47
N ALA A 112 11.66 -7.18 -3.16
CA ALA A 112 11.44 -5.89 -2.52
C ALA A 112 12.66 -4.97 -2.67
N PHE A 113 13.87 -5.51 -2.50
CA PHE A 113 15.10 -4.74 -2.66
C PHE A 113 15.38 -4.38 -4.12
N SER A 114 15.14 -5.29 -5.06
CA SER A 114 15.23 -4.98 -6.49
C SER A 114 14.28 -3.83 -6.88
N LEU A 115 13.05 -3.84 -6.35
CA LEU A 115 12.09 -2.76 -6.57
C LEU A 115 12.58 -1.45 -5.94
N PHE A 116 13.12 -1.49 -4.71
CA PHE A 116 13.72 -0.36 -4.03
C PHE A 116 14.87 0.27 -4.85
N CYS A 117 15.81 -0.54 -5.34
CA CYS A 117 16.92 -0.05 -6.17
C CYS A 117 16.47 0.55 -7.50
N SER A 118 15.29 0.17 -8.01
CA SER A 118 14.73 0.75 -9.23
C SER A 118 14.09 2.13 -9.06
N LEU A 119 13.99 2.65 -7.83
CA LEU A 119 13.29 3.92 -7.57
C LEU A 119 13.99 5.11 -8.24
N ASP A 120 15.32 5.20 -8.14
CA ASP A 120 16.09 6.32 -8.69
C ASP A 120 16.00 6.37 -10.22
N SER A 121 16.09 5.22 -10.90
CA SER A 121 15.95 5.15 -12.37
C SER A 121 14.54 5.49 -12.86
N ARG A 122 13.56 5.50 -11.97
CA ARG A 122 12.17 5.93 -12.21
C ARG A 122 11.94 7.39 -11.77
N GLY A 123 12.99 8.11 -11.38
CA GLY A 123 12.89 9.50 -10.92
C GLY A 123 12.26 9.66 -9.53
N MET A 124 12.13 8.58 -8.76
CA MET A 124 11.59 8.62 -7.40
C MET A 124 12.71 8.49 -6.37
N LYS A 125 12.73 9.37 -5.38
CA LYS A 125 13.66 9.26 -4.26
C LYS A 125 13.03 8.50 -3.10
N PRO A 126 13.68 7.46 -2.56
CA PRO A 126 13.28 6.86 -1.30
C PRO A 126 13.23 7.92 -0.19
N ASN A 127 12.21 7.86 0.65
CA ASN A 127 12.12 8.68 1.86
C ASN A 127 12.43 7.84 3.11
N VAL A 128 12.42 8.48 4.29
CA VAL A 128 12.60 7.82 5.60
C VAL A 128 11.77 6.54 5.72
N VAL A 129 10.49 6.59 5.35
CA VAL A 129 9.57 5.43 5.47
C VAL A 129 9.99 4.32 4.52
N THR A 130 10.43 4.65 3.31
CA THR A 130 10.89 3.68 2.30
C THR A 130 12.15 2.96 2.79
N TYR A 131 13.13 3.72 3.28
CA TYR A 131 14.35 3.20 3.89
C TYR A 131 14.07 2.31 5.10
N THR A 132 13.31 2.82 6.08
CA THR A 132 12.93 2.04 7.28
C THR A 132 12.23 0.74 6.91
N THR A 133 11.38 0.75 5.88
CA THR A 133 10.66 -0.44 5.41
C THR A 133 11.62 -1.52 4.92
N MET A 134 12.61 -1.15 4.09
CA MET A 134 13.61 -2.09 3.59
C MET A 134 14.56 -2.57 4.67
N ILE A 135 15.07 -1.67 5.52
CA ILE A 135 15.95 -2.01 6.65
C ILE A 135 15.24 -3.02 7.56
N THR A 136 13.98 -2.75 7.94
CA THR A 136 13.18 -3.67 8.75
C THR A 136 12.97 -5.01 8.04
N GLY A 137 12.79 -5.00 6.72
CA GLY A 137 12.68 -6.21 5.90
C GLY A 137 13.92 -7.08 5.96
N PHE A 138 15.11 -6.48 5.84
CA PHE A 138 16.39 -7.15 6.00
C PHE A 138 16.60 -7.71 7.41
N CYS A 139 16.35 -6.90 8.45
CA CYS A 139 16.50 -7.35 9.84
C CYS A 139 15.62 -8.57 10.16
N ARG A 140 14.36 -8.57 9.69
CA ARG A 140 13.44 -9.71 9.87
C ARG A 140 13.90 -10.99 9.17
N ARG A 141 14.80 -10.89 8.19
CA ARG A 141 15.42 -12.03 7.51
C ARG A 141 16.82 -12.35 8.02
N GLY A 142 17.30 -11.66 9.05
CA GLY A 142 18.66 -11.83 9.58
C GLY A 142 19.76 -11.27 8.67
N LEU A 143 19.39 -10.46 7.66
CA LEU A 143 20.31 -9.85 6.70
C LEU A 143 20.88 -8.54 7.29
N ILE A 144 21.58 -8.66 8.42
CA ILE A 144 21.99 -7.51 9.24
C ILE A 144 23.02 -6.63 8.50
N ARG A 145 23.90 -7.23 7.70
CA ARG A 145 24.92 -6.48 6.94
C ARG A 145 24.28 -5.57 5.90
N GLU A 146 23.31 -6.10 5.16
CA GLU A 146 22.54 -5.36 4.16
C GLU A 146 21.72 -4.24 4.81
N ALA A 147 21.12 -4.53 5.98
CA ALA A 147 20.42 -3.52 6.78
C ALA A 147 21.34 -2.37 7.21
N ASP A 148 22.55 -2.67 7.71
CA ASP A 148 23.52 -1.66 8.13
C ASP A 148 24.07 -0.83 6.96
N VAL A 149 24.32 -1.45 5.81
CA VAL A 149 24.73 -0.73 4.58
C VAL A 149 23.63 0.25 4.17
N LEU A 150 22.37 -0.20 4.16
CA LEU A 150 21.25 0.64 3.76
C LEU A 150 20.97 1.74 4.79
N PHE A 151 21.18 1.49 6.08
CA PHE A 151 21.10 2.49 7.14
C PHE A 151 22.15 3.60 6.98
N LYS A 152 23.39 3.27 6.62
CA LYS A 152 24.43 4.27 6.33
C LYS A 152 24.06 5.12 5.11
N LYS A 153 23.60 4.48 4.03
CA LYS A 153 23.11 5.18 2.84
C LYS A 153 21.96 6.15 3.15
N MET A 154 21.02 5.75 4.02
CA MET A 154 19.94 6.64 4.46
C MET A 154 20.46 7.93 5.10
N ILE A 155 21.52 7.84 5.92
CA ILE A 155 22.16 9.01 6.55
C ILE A 155 22.91 9.85 5.52
N GLU A 156 23.65 9.22 4.61
CA GLU A 156 24.36 9.89 3.51
C GLU A 156 23.41 10.68 2.60
N ASP A 157 22.21 10.13 2.34
CA ASP A 157 21.15 10.80 1.58
C ASP A 157 20.42 11.90 2.38
N GLY A 158 20.85 12.18 3.63
CA GLY A 158 20.36 13.28 4.46
C GLY A 158 19.14 12.97 5.32
N PHE A 159 18.76 11.69 5.48
CA PHE A 159 17.59 11.29 6.26
C PHE A 159 17.98 10.85 7.67
N LEU A 160 17.29 11.39 8.68
CA LEU A 160 17.45 10.97 10.08
C LEU A 160 16.72 9.64 10.34
N PRO A 161 17.40 8.63 10.88
CA PRO A 161 16.76 7.38 11.30
C PRO A 161 15.69 7.62 12.37
N ASN A 162 14.54 6.96 12.24
CA ASN A 162 13.52 6.92 13.29
C ASN A 162 13.77 5.74 14.24
N GLU A 163 13.09 5.72 15.40
CA GLU A 163 13.27 4.69 16.44
C GLU A 163 13.15 3.25 15.91
N LYS A 164 12.30 3.00 14.89
CA LYS A 164 12.15 1.67 14.28
C LYS A 164 13.40 1.19 13.53
N CYS A 165 14.17 2.09 12.93
CA CYS A 165 15.45 1.75 12.34
C CYS A 165 16.50 1.37 13.39
N VAL A 166 16.44 1.96 14.59
CA VAL A 166 17.44 1.76 15.65
C VAL A 166 17.17 0.50 16.47
N LEU A 167 15.89 0.18 16.71
CA LEU A 167 15.46 -0.99 17.48
C LEU A 167 15.42 -2.31 16.71
N SER A 168 15.72 -2.29 15.40
CA SER A 168 15.76 -3.49 14.56
C SER A 168 17.15 -4.13 14.47
N ARG A 169 18.10 -3.66 15.30
CA ARG A 169 19.44 -4.24 15.48
C ARG A 169 19.46 -5.39 16.48
#